data_AF-A0AAW5UIL5-F1
#
_entry.id   AF-A0AAW5UIL5-F1
#
_cell.length_a   1.000
_cell.length_b   1.000
_cell.length_c   1.000
_cell.angle_alpha   90.00
_cell.angle_beta   90.00
_cell.angle_gamma   90.00
#
_symmetry.space_group_name_H-M   'P 1'
#
loop_
_entity.id
_entity.type
_entity.pdbx_description
1 polymer ?
#
loop_
_entity_poly.entity_id
_entity_poly.type
_entity_poly.pdbx_seq_one_letter_code
_entity_poly.pdbx_strand_id
1 'polypeptide(L)'
;MTNHDFWMSISDIINEGFTSEGLAKLDDYAEQFSTGKILYKRFSPSEQYGCCEGGRIHVIASLLAGAEVGTDQLSAPEGSFKREQQLAKIQEKRISHN
;
A
#
# COMPACT_ATOMS: atom_id res chain seq x y z
N MET A 1 0.38 3.43 16.16
CA MET A 1 0.60 2.31 15.22
C MET A 1 1.70 2.71 14.26
N THR A 2 2.73 1.90 14.10
CA THR A 2 3.76 2.14 13.08
C THR A 2 3.26 1.70 11.69
N ASN A 3 3.95 2.12 10.62
CA ASN A 3 3.62 1.67 9.26
C ASN A 3 3.76 0.13 9.13
N HIS A 4 4.74 -0.46 9.81
CA HIS A 4 4.92 -1.91 9.84
C HIS A 4 3.75 -2.62 10.54
N ASP A 5 3.36 -2.15 11.72
CA ASP A 5 2.23 -2.71 12.47
C ASP A 5 0.92 -2.65 11.66
N PHE A 6 0.71 -1.56 10.94
CA PHE A 6 -0.45 -1.39 10.07
C PHE A 6 -0.50 -2.48 8.99
N TRP A 7 0.61 -2.69 8.27
CA TRP A 7 0.66 -3.68 7.19
C TRP A 7 0.56 -5.11 7.70
N MET A 8 1.16 -5.40 8.85
CA MET A 8 0.96 -6.67 9.55
C MET A 8 -0.51 -6.88 9.87
N SER A 9 -1.20 -5.85 10.39
CA SER A 9 -2.63 -5.97 10.66
C SER A 9 -3.47 -6.24 9.41
N ILE A 10 -3.15 -5.67 8.25
CA ILE A 10 -3.86 -6.01 7.00
C ILE A 10 -3.54 -7.43 6.54
N SER A 11 -2.27 -7.85 6.65
CA SER A 11 -1.86 -9.23 6.35
C SER A 11 -2.64 -10.23 7.21
N ASP A 12 -2.78 -9.95 8.51
CA ASP A 12 -3.55 -10.79 9.43
C ASP A 12 -5.02 -10.89 9.02
N ILE A 13 -5.66 -9.78 8.62
CA ILE A 13 -7.05 -9.78 8.13
C ILE A 13 -7.23 -10.67 6.89
N ILE A 14 -6.26 -10.66 5.97
CA ILE A 14 -6.27 -11.52 4.78
C ILE A 14 -6.12 -12.99 5.19
N ASN A 15 -5.17 -13.29 6.08
CA ASN A 15 -4.87 -14.66 6.52
C ASN A 15 -5.97 -15.28 7.38
N GLU A 16 -6.69 -14.46 8.15
CA GLU A 16 -7.84 -14.87 8.97
C GLU A 16 -9.13 -15.03 8.14
N GLY A 17 -9.13 -14.68 6.86
CA GLY A 17 -10.26 -14.86 5.96
C GLY A 17 -11.38 -13.83 6.14
N PHE A 18 -11.04 -12.57 6.43
CA PHE A 18 -11.98 -11.45 6.51
C PHE A 18 -13.12 -11.63 7.55
N THR A 19 -12.75 -11.90 8.79
CA THR A 19 -13.69 -11.95 9.92
C THR A 19 -14.46 -10.63 10.07
N SER A 20 -15.61 -10.64 10.75
CA SER A 20 -16.38 -9.42 11.01
C SER A 20 -15.57 -8.33 11.72
N GLU A 21 -14.65 -8.72 12.61
CA GLU A 21 -13.72 -7.79 13.26
C GLU A 21 -12.70 -7.23 12.25
N GLY A 22 -12.14 -8.08 11.38
CA GLY A 22 -11.23 -7.66 10.32
C GLY A 22 -11.88 -6.68 9.34
N LEU A 23 -13.13 -6.93 8.95
CA LEU A 23 -13.90 -6.02 8.10
C LEU A 23 -14.14 -4.65 8.78
N ALA A 24 -14.52 -4.65 10.06
CA ALA A 24 -14.68 -3.41 10.81
C ALA A 24 -13.36 -2.61 10.94
N LYS A 25 -12.22 -3.30 11.09
CA LYS A 25 -10.89 -2.67 11.05
C LYS A 25 -10.56 -2.09 9.69
N LEU A 26 -10.89 -2.77 8.58
CA LEU A 26 -10.69 -2.24 7.23
C LEU A 26 -11.51 -0.96 7.00
N ASP A 27 -12.75 -0.92 7.48
CA ASP A 27 -13.59 0.28 7.42
C ASP A 27 -12.96 1.45 8.20
N ASP A 28 -12.45 1.20 9.41
CA ASP A 28 -11.77 2.22 10.22
C ASP A 28 -10.48 2.70 9.54
N TYR A 29 -9.68 1.80 8.95
CA TYR A 29 -8.49 2.16 8.19
C TYR A 29 -8.81 2.99 6.95
N ALA A 30 -9.89 2.68 6.24
CA ALA A 30 -10.32 3.47 5.10
C ALA A 30 -10.75 4.88 5.50
N GLU A 31 -11.41 5.03 6.65
CA GLU A 31 -11.78 6.34 7.21
C GLU A 31 -10.53 7.13 7.64
N GLN A 32 -9.59 6.49 8.33
CA GLN A 32 -8.32 7.12 8.73
C GLN A 32 -7.46 7.52 7.53
N PHE A 33 -7.45 6.72 6.47
CA PHE A 33 -6.81 7.02 5.19
C PHE A 33 -7.48 8.24 4.53
N SER A 34 -8.81 8.27 4.49
CA SER A 34 -9.57 9.34 3.84
C SER A 34 -9.46 10.68 4.57
N THR A 35 -9.34 10.63 5.90
CA THR A 35 -9.18 11.82 6.75
C THR A 35 -7.73 12.29 6.89
N GLY A 36 -6.77 11.62 6.22
CA GLY A 36 -5.34 11.96 6.28
C GLY A 36 -4.71 11.75 7.66
N LYS A 37 -5.41 11.08 8.59
CA LYS A 37 -4.90 10.77 9.93
C LYS A 37 -3.77 9.75 9.88
N ILE A 38 -3.78 8.88 8.87
CA ILE A 38 -2.64 8.03 8.53
C ILE A 38 -1.96 8.62 7.30
N LEU A 39 -0.74 9.12 7.49
CA LEU A 39 0.16 9.46 6.39
C LEU A 39 0.77 8.19 5.84
N TYR A 40 0.21 7.75 4.73
CA TYR A 40 0.57 6.52 4.09
C TYR A 40 1.80 6.73 3.21
N LYS A 41 3.02 6.49 3.73
CA LYS A 41 4.27 6.70 2.95
C LYS A 41 4.33 5.97 1.60
N ARG A 42 3.44 4.99 1.35
CA ARG A 42 3.35 4.28 0.07
C ARG A 42 2.55 5.01 -1.01
N PHE A 43 1.68 5.94 -0.61
CA PHE A 43 0.88 6.72 -1.55
C PHE A 43 1.31 8.18 -1.41
N SER A 44 1.69 8.79 -2.53
CA SER A 44 1.81 10.25 -2.59
C SER A 44 0.47 10.90 -2.24
N PRO A 45 0.47 12.17 -1.78
CA PRO A 45 -0.78 12.89 -1.49
C PRO A 45 -1.79 12.85 -2.65
N SER A 46 -1.32 12.88 -3.90
CA SER A 46 -2.16 12.79 -5.08
C SER A 46 -2.77 11.41 -5.30
N GLU A 47 -2.01 10.33 -5.06
CA GLU A 47 -2.54 8.97 -5.13
C GLU A 47 -3.52 8.68 -4.00
N GLN A 48 -3.25 9.20 -2.81
CA GLN A 48 -4.17 9.13 -1.67
C GLN A 48 -5.47 9.85 -2.01
N TYR A 49 -5.39 11.07 -2.57
CA TYR A 49 -6.56 11.79 -3.07
C TYR A 49 -7.34 10.98 -4.12
N GLY A 50 -6.66 10.41 -5.12
CA GLY A 50 -7.31 9.59 -6.15
C GLY A 50 -8.00 8.34 -5.59
N CYS A 51 -7.43 7.70 -4.57
CA CYS A 51 -8.08 6.59 -3.87
C CYS A 51 -9.36 7.07 -3.15
N CYS A 52 -9.29 8.21 -2.46
CA CYS A 52 -10.42 8.79 -1.73
C CYS A 52 -11.59 9.17 -2.66
N GLU A 53 -11.31 9.71 -3.85
CA GLU A 53 -12.35 10.04 -4.85
C GLU A 53 -13.12 8.81 -5.35
N GLY A 54 -12.49 7.62 -5.34
CA GLY A 54 -13.19 6.37 -5.64
C GLY A 54 -14.04 5.83 -4.49
N GLY A 55 -14.08 6.53 -3.36
CA GLY A 55 -14.86 6.17 -2.18
C GLY A 55 -14.23 5.04 -1.36
N ARG A 56 -14.93 4.67 -0.28
CA ARG A 56 -14.43 3.75 0.74
C ARG A 56 -13.99 2.39 0.19
N ILE A 57 -14.78 1.81 -0.72
CA ILE A 57 -14.47 0.49 -1.30
C ILE A 57 -13.15 0.55 -2.08
N HIS A 58 -12.92 1.63 -2.82
CA HIS A 58 -11.68 1.80 -3.57
C HIS A 58 -10.47 1.92 -2.63
N VAL A 59 -10.61 2.69 -1.54
CA VAL A 59 -9.58 2.78 -0.51
C VAL A 59 -9.26 1.41 0.08
N ILE A 60 -10.27 0.62 0.46
CA ILE A 60 -10.08 -0.74 1.00
C ILE A 60 -9.36 -1.63 -0.03
N ALA A 61 -9.78 -1.59 -1.30
CA ALA A 61 -9.13 -2.36 -2.36
C ALA A 61 -7.65 -1.97 -2.52
N SER A 62 -7.33 -0.67 -2.51
CA SER A 62 -5.96 -0.17 -2.58
C SER A 62 -5.11 -0.59 -1.38
N LEU A 63 -5.69 -0.62 -0.18
CA LEU A 63 -5.03 -1.10 1.02
C LEU A 63 -4.73 -2.60 0.92
N LEU A 64 -5.70 -3.43 0.50
CA LEU A 64 -5.50 -4.87 0.34
C LEU A 64 -4.42 -5.18 -0.71
N ALA A 65 -4.48 -4.53 -1.87
CA ALA A 65 -3.47 -4.68 -2.92
C ALA A 65 -2.07 -4.27 -2.42
N GLY A 66 -1.98 -3.22 -1.61
CA GLY A 66 -0.72 -2.81 -1.01
C GLY A 66 -0.14 -3.86 -0.04
N ALA A 67 -0.96 -4.61 0.68
CA ALA A 67 -0.45 -5.65 1.57
C ALA A 67 0.21 -6.80 0.79
N GLU A 68 -0.36 -7.19 -0.35
CA GLU A 68 0.14 -8.29 -1.18
C GLU A 68 1.41 -7.92 -1.98
N VAL A 69 1.45 -6.73 -2.57
CA VAL A 69 2.53 -6.34 -3.50
C VAL A 69 3.80 -5.87 -2.77
N GLY A 70 3.73 -5.62 -1.46
CA GLY A 70 4.86 -5.13 -0.66
C GLY A 70 5.24 -3.67 -0.95
N THR A 71 6.05 -3.05 -0.07
CA THR A 71 6.61 -1.72 -0.38
C THR A 71 7.54 -1.84 -1.57
N ASP A 72 7.72 -0.74 -2.30
CA ASP A 72 8.82 -0.61 -3.24
C ASP A 72 10.12 -1.05 -2.53
N GLN A 73 10.73 -2.16 -2.99
CA GLN A 73 11.94 -2.73 -2.36
C GLN A 73 13.19 -1.89 -2.68
N LEU A 74 12.98 -0.72 -3.27
CA LEU A 74 13.99 0.24 -3.61
C LEU A 74 14.50 0.91 -2.34
N SER A 75 15.74 0.55 -1.99
CA SER A 75 16.48 1.16 -0.89
C SER A 75 17.03 2.55 -1.22
N ALA A 76 17.03 2.96 -2.50
CA ALA A 76 17.55 4.25 -2.93
C ALA A 76 16.51 5.39 -2.73
N PRO A 77 16.95 6.61 -2.34
CA PRO A 77 16.05 7.76 -2.16
C PRO A 77 15.21 8.08 -3.40
N GLU A 78 13.99 8.57 -3.19
CA GLU A 78 13.13 9.11 -4.25
C GLU A 78 13.84 10.21 -5.06
N GLY A 79 13.65 10.20 -6.38
CA GLY A 79 14.29 11.13 -7.31
C GLY A 79 15.80 10.92 -7.51
N SER A 80 16.41 9.92 -6.86
CA SER A 80 17.84 9.63 -7.07
C SER A 80 18.08 8.78 -8.32
N PHE A 81 19.17 9.08 -9.04
CA PHE A 81 19.64 8.24 -10.15
C PHE A 81 19.86 6.77 -9.74
N LYS A 82 20.23 6.51 -8.48
CA LYS A 82 20.36 5.15 -7.94
C LYS A 82 19.02 4.41 -7.91
N ARG A 83 17.91 5.11 -7.66
CA ARG A 83 16.56 4.54 -7.70
C ARG A 83 16.17 4.16 -9.12
N GLU A 84 16.48 5.00 -10.09
CA GLU A 84 16.27 4.71 -11.52
C GLU A 84 17.06 3.45 -11.96
N GLN A 85 18.31 3.30 -11.51
CA GLN A 85 19.11 2.10 -11.78
C GLN A 85 18.51 0.82 -11.17
N GLN A 86 17.95 0.91 -9.95
CA GLN A 86 17.31 -0.24 -9.33
C GLN A 86 16.00 -0.62 -10.04
N LEU A 87 15.19 0.37 -10.45
CA LEU A 87 14.01 0.15 -11.29
C LEU A 87 14.37 -0.53 -12.61
N ALA A 88 15.43 -0.06 -13.28
CA ALA A 88 15.91 -0.66 -14.53
C ALA A 88 16.26 -2.15 -14.35
N LYS A 89 16.93 -2.52 -13.25
CA LYS A 89 17.25 -3.93 -12.95
C LYS A 89 16.03 -4.80 -12.67
N ILE A 90 15.02 -4.27 -11.98
CA ILE A 90 13.76 -4.98 -11.74
C ILE A 90 13.05 -5.20 -13.08
N GLN A 91 13.03 -4.18 -13.94
CA GLN A 91 12.40 -4.25 -15.26
C GLN A 91 13.13 -5.23 -16.19
N GLU A 92 14.47 -5.22 -16.22
CA GLU A 92 15.29 -6.17 -16.97
C GLU A 92 14.99 -7.62 -16.59
N LYS A 93 14.85 -7.93 -15.29
CA LYS A 93 14.48 -9.27 -14.81
C LYS A 93 13.11 -9.71 -15.28
N ARG A 94 12.13 -8.81 -15.32
CA ARG A 94 10.75 -9.10 -15.77
C ARG A 94 10.69 -9.35 -17.27
N ILE A 95 11.46 -8.60 -18.07
CA ILE A 95 11.48 -8.75 -19.53
C ILE A 95 12.23 -10.03 -19.94
N SER A 96 13.29 -10.40 -19.22
CA SER A 96 14.11 -11.58 -19.54
C SER A 96 13.50 -12.93 -19.12
N HIS A 97 12.39 -12.93 -18.37
CA HIS A 97 11.66 -14.14 -17.96
C HIS A 97 10.33 -14.32 -18.71
N ASN A 98 10.05 -13.50 -19.74
CA ASN A 98 9.01 -13.73 -20.75
C ASN A 98 9.65 -14.27 -22.03
#